data_AF-A0A9W2ZGZ1-F1
#
_entry.id   AF-A0A9W2ZGZ1-F1
#
_cell.length_a   1.000
_cell.length_b   1.000
_cell.length_c   1.000
_cell.angle_alpha   90.00
_cell.angle_beta   90.00
_cell.angle_gamma   90.00
#
_symmetry.space_group_name_H-M   'P 1'
#
loop_
_entity.id
_entity.type
_entity.pdbx_description
1 polymer ?
#
loop_
_entity_poly.entity_id
_entity_poly.type
_entity_poly.pdbx_seq_one_letter_code
_entity_poly.pdbx_strand_id
1 'polypeptide(L)'
;MTLGCLAPYRRLGIGTVMLEHVLNICEKDGNIDNVFLHVQVNNEGAIKLYEKFGFKIVEENKNYYKRIEPADAYVLQKSFKEGSTDERKTASETSSEDTTDKIMS
;
A
#
# COMPACT_ATOMS: atom_id res chain seq x y z
N MET A 1 -7.45 2.75 -10.94
CA MET A 1 -7.69 1.64 -11.90
C MET A 1 -7.69 0.33 -11.11
N THR A 2 -8.53 -0.64 -11.47
CA THR A 2 -8.69 -1.90 -10.72
C THR A 2 -8.19 -3.07 -11.56
N LEU A 3 -7.45 -3.99 -10.95
CA LEU A 3 -6.98 -5.23 -11.57
C LEU A 3 -7.61 -6.43 -10.85
N GLY A 4 -8.31 -7.29 -11.60
CA GLY A 4 -9.02 -8.43 -11.03
C GLY A 4 -9.67 -9.32 -12.08
N CYS A 5 -10.08 -10.50 -11.64
CA CYS A 5 -10.84 -11.46 -12.45
C CYS A 5 -12.01 -12.01 -11.63
N LEU A 6 -13.02 -12.56 -12.32
CA LEU A 6 -14.16 -13.19 -11.67
C LEU A 6 -13.70 -14.38 -10.80
N ALA A 7 -14.38 -14.60 -9.68
CA ALA A 7 -14.00 -15.62 -8.69
C ALA A 7 -13.76 -17.03 -9.28
N PRO A 8 -14.57 -17.53 -10.23
CA PRO A 8 -14.35 -18.84 -10.84
C PRO A 8 -13.04 -19.01 -11.62
N TYR A 9 -12.40 -17.90 -12.03
CA TYR A 9 -11.16 -17.93 -12.83
C TYR A 9 -9.91 -17.53 -12.03
N ARG A 10 -10.04 -17.40 -10.71
CA ARG A 10 -8.89 -17.18 -9.83
C ARG A 10 -8.00 -18.42 -9.82
N ARG A 11 -6.72 -18.24 -9.46
CA ARG A 11 -5.70 -19.30 -9.39
C ARG A 11 -5.35 -19.98 -10.73
N LEU A 12 -5.83 -19.43 -11.85
CA LEU A 12 -5.46 -19.83 -13.22
C LEU A 12 -4.34 -18.96 -13.83
N GLY A 13 -3.64 -18.16 -13.02
CA GLY A 13 -2.55 -17.29 -13.50
C GLY A 13 -2.98 -16.00 -14.19
N ILE A 14 -4.28 -15.73 -14.35
CA ILE A 14 -4.77 -14.52 -15.06
C ILE A 14 -4.24 -13.23 -14.41
N GLY A 15 -4.30 -13.13 -13.08
CA GLY A 15 -3.76 -11.97 -12.35
C GLY A 15 -2.26 -11.78 -12.54
N THR A 16 -1.50 -12.88 -12.63
CA THR A 16 -0.07 -12.89 -12.92
C THR A 16 0.21 -12.31 -14.31
N VAL A 17 -0.51 -12.79 -15.34
CA VAL A 17 -0.35 -12.31 -16.72
C VAL A 17 -0.67 -10.82 -16.84
N MET A 18 -1.77 -10.37 -16.22
CA MET A 18 -2.16 -8.95 -16.25
C MET A 18 -1.12 -8.07 -15.55
N LEU A 19 -0.66 -8.47 -14.37
CA LEU A 19 0.31 -7.68 -13.60
C LEU A 19 1.68 -7.65 -14.28
N GLU A 20 2.17 -8.78 -14.79
CA GLU A 20 3.41 -8.85 -15.59
C GLU A 20 3.36 -7.91 -16.78
N HIS A 21 2.24 -7.89 -17.50
CA HIS A 21 2.09 -7.01 -18.65
C HIS A 21 2.25 -5.52 -18.27
N VAL A 22 1.59 -5.09 -17.19
CA VAL A 22 1.72 -3.71 -16.69
C VAL A 22 3.15 -3.41 -16.25
N LEU A 23 3.76 -4.28 -15.45
CA LEU A 23 5.12 -4.07 -14.96
C LEU A 23 6.15 -4.03 -16.10
N ASN A 24 6.00 -4.88 -17.11
CA ASN A 24 6.86 -4.88 -18.29
C ASN A 24 6.74 -3.58 -19.10
N ILE A 25 5.56 -2.96 -19.15
CA ILE A 25 5.40 -1.63 -19.76
C ILE A 25 6.15 -0.59 -18.93
N CYS A 26 6.00 -0.63 -17.61
CA CYS A 26 6.70 0.30 -16.72
C CYS A 26 8.22 0.21 -16.84
N GLU A 27 8.77 -0.99 -16.86
CA GLU A 27 10.21 -1.24 -17.01
C GLU A 27 10.74 -0.76 -18.37
N LYS A 28 9.96 -0.97 -19.45
CA LYS A 28 10.36 -0.53 -20.80
C LYS A 28 10.30 0.98 -20.98
N ASP A 29 9.36 1.65 -20.33
CA ASP A 29 9.28 3.11 -20.35
C ASP A 29 10.50 3.75 -19.67
N GLY A 30 10.95 3.17 -18.55
CA GLY A 30 12.15 3.56 -17.84
C GLY A 30 12.05 4.86 -17.04
N ASN A 31 10.94 5.62 -17.14
CA ASN A 31 10.72 6.86 -16.39
C ASN A 31 9.72 6.70 -15.23
N ILE A 32 9.32 5.46 -14.93
CA ILE A 32 8.37 5.15 -13.85
C ILE A 32 9.15 4.74 -12.61
N ASP A 33 9.03 5.52 -11.55
CA ASP A 33 9.71 5.24 -10.29
C ASP A 33 9.04 4.14 -9.50
N ASN A 34 7.71 4.18 -9.42
CA ASN A 34 6.93 3.35 -8.52
C ASN A 34 5.56 3.02 -9.11
N VAL A 35 5.06 1.83 -8.78
CA VAL A 35 3.66 1.44 -8.96
C VAL A 35 3.03 1.22 -7.60
N PHE A 36 1.83 1.76 -7.41
CA PHE A 36 1.09 1.70 -6.16
C PHE A 36 -0.29 1.08 -6.36
N LEU A 37 -0.80 0.46 -5.30
CA LEU A 37 -2.21 0.08 -5.22
C LEU A 37 -2.69 0.00 -3.77
N HIS A 38 -4.01 -0.01 -3.61
CA HIS A 38 -4.67 -0.24 -2.33
C HIS A 38 -5.27 -1.64 -2.31
N VAL A 39 -5.06 -2.39 -1.22
CA VAL A 39 -5.62 -3.72 -1.02
C VAL A 39 -6.30 -3.77 0.33
N GLN A 40 -7.55 -4.25 0.39
CA GLN A 40 -8.23 -4.46 1.66
C GLN A 40 -7.43 -5.41 2.56
N VAL A 41 -7.31 -5.09 3.85
CA VAL A 41 -6.39 -5.81 4.76
C VAL A 41 -6.66 -7.31 4.87
N ASN A 42 -7.89 -7.75 4.65
CA ASN A 42 -8.28 -9.18 4.67
C ASN A 42 -8.16 -9.88 3.31
N ASN A 43 -7.71 -9.20 2.25
CA ASN A 43 -7.58 -9.79 0.92
C ASN A 43 -6.21 -10.46 0.75
N GLU A 44 -5.98 -11.52 1.52
CA GLU A 44 -4.72 -12.26 1.52
C GLU A 44 -4.28 -12.75 0.14
N GLY A 45 -5.24 -13.12 -0.72
CA GLY A 45 -4.96 -13.61 -2.06
C GLY A 45 -4.33 -12.54 -2.94
N ALA A 46 -4.81 -11.30 -2.84
CA ALA A 46 -4.22 -10.16 -3.53
C ALA A 46 -2.85 -9.80 -2.92
N ILE A 47 -2.76 -9.71 -1.59
CA ILE A 47 -1.50 -9.39 -0.89
C ILE A 47 -0.38 -10.34 -1.32
N LYS A 48 -0.62 -11.65 -1.23
CA LYS A 48 0.34 -12.70 -1.63
C LYS A 48 0.72 -12.62 -3.11
N LEU A 49 -0.22 -12.25 -4.00
CA LEU A 49 0.08 -12.03 -5.41
C LEU A 49 1.05 -10.86 -5.57
N TYR A 50 0.77 -9.70 -4.98
CA TYR A 50 1.60 -8.52 -5.14
C TYR A 50 2.97 -8.67 -4.47
N GLU A 51 3.06 -9.30 -3.30
CA GLU A 51 4.33 -9.62 -2.64
C GLU A 51 5.24 -10.49 -3.52
N LYS A 52 4.67 -11.49 -4.21
CA LYS A 52 5.41 -12.32 -5.19
C LYS A 52 6.01 -11.49 -6.32
N PHE A 53 5.40 -10.36 -6.66
CA PHE A 53 5.89 -9.42 -7.68
C PHE A 53 6.84 -8.34 -7.11
N GLY A 54 7.23 -8.45 -5.84
CA GLY A 54 8.16 -7.52 -5.19
C GLY A 54 7.51 -6.22 -4.72
N PHE A 55 6.18 -6.19 -4.61
CA PHE A 55 5.51 -5.11 -3.88
C PHE A 55 5.74 -5.27 -2.37
N LYS A 56 5.79 -4.15 -1.66
CA LYS A 56 5.89 -4.08 -0.20
C LYS A 56 4.75 -3.23 0.33
N ILE A 57 4.23 -3.57 1.51
CA ILE A 57 3.32 -2.69 2.24
C ILE A 57 4.13 -1.49 2.74
N VAL A 58 3.70 -0.28 2.38
CA VAL A 58 4.36 0.97 2.79
C VAL A 58 3.50 1.83 3.72
N GLU A 59 2.18 1.58 3.73
CA GLU A 59 1.23 2.32 4.55
C GLU A 59 -0.02 1.47 4.81
N GLU A 60 -0.71 1.76 5.91
CA GLU A 60 -2.04 1.24 6.20
C GLU A 60 -3.03 2.40 6.37
N ASN A 61 -3.96 2.52 5.43
CA ASN A 61 -5.01 3.52 5.43
C ASN A 61 -6.23 3.02 6.19
N LYS A 62 -6.42 3.56 7.38
CA LYS A 62 -7.60 3.29 8.22
C LYS A 62 -8.87 3.85 7.60
N ASN A 63 -9.97 3.09 7.68
CA ASN A 63 -11.29 3.50 7.18
C ASN A 63 -11.31 3.91 5.69
N TYR A 64 -10.45 3.30 4.86
CA TYR A 64 -10.34 3.60 3.44
C TYR A 64 -11.62 3.28 2.66
N TYR A 65 -12.21 2.10 2.90
CA TYR A 65 -13.43 1.67 2.24
C TYR A 65 -14.67 2.09 3.04
N LYS A 66 -15.50 2.95 2.45
CA LYS A 66 -16.67 3.55 3.14
C LYS A 66 -17.87 2.61 3.36
N ARG A 67 -17.88 1.43 2.72
CA ARG A 67 -19.10 0.60 2.58
C ARG A 67 -18.87 -0.90 2.82
N ILE A 68 -17.66 -1.31 3.17
CA ILE A 68 -17.31 -2.72 3.37
C ILE A 68 -16.40 -2.86 4.58
N GLU A 69 -16.50 -3.99 5.28
CA GLU A 69 -15.67 -4.32 6.43
C GLU A 69 -14.74 -5.51 6.13
N PRO A 70 -13.49 -5.50 6.61
CA PRO A 70 -12.83 -4.39 7.32
C PRO A 70 -12.61 -3.19 6.39
N ALA A 71 -12.85 -1.98 6.90
CA ALA A 71 -12.73 -0.75 6.11
C ALA A 71 -11.28 -0.39 5.75
N ASP A 72 -10.29 -0.98 6.42
CA ASP A 72 -8.87 -0.67 6.27
C ASP A 72 -8.28 -1.20 4.95
N ALA A 73 -7.28 -0.48 4.42
CA ALA A 73 -6.54 -0.88 3.23
C ALA A 73 -5.03 -0.71 3.40
N TYR A 74 -4.26 -1.69 2.96
CA TYR A 74 -2.81 -1.53 2.77
C TYR A 74 -2.52 -0.79 1.47
N VAL A 75 -1.56 0.12 1.51
CA VAL A 75 -0.89 0.66 0.30
C VAL A 75 0.30 -0.23 0.01
N LEU A 76 0.29 -0.87 -1.17
CA LEU A 76 1.40 -1.67 -1.65
C LEU A 76 2.15 -0.90 -2.74
N GLN A 77 3.47 -0.91 -2.67
CA GLN A 77 4.37 -0.22 -3.60
C GLN A 77 5.42 -1.18 -4.17
N LYS A 78 5.68 -1.09 -5.47
CA LYS A 78 6.88 -1.64 -6.11
C LYS A 78 7.71 -0.49 -6.69
N SER A 79 8.98 -0.40 -6.30
CA SER A 79 9.96 0.55 -6.86
C SER A 79 10.72 -0.08 -8.02
N PHE A 80 10.98 0.71 -9.06
CA PHE A 80 11.89 0.36 -10.16
C PHE A 80 13.26 1.03 -10.04
N LYS A 81 13.42 2.00 -9.12
CA LYS A 81 14.72 2.56 -8.74
C LYS A 81 15.39 1.65 -7.71
N GLU A 82 16.60 1.19 -8.02
CA GLU A 82 17.45 0.49 -7.04
C GLU A 82 17.90 1.50 -5.96
N GLY A 83 17.58 1.22 -4.68
CA GLY A 83 18.32 1.80 -3.56
C GLY A 83 17.80 3.09 -2.91
N SER A 84 16.50 3.24 -2.65
CA SER A 84 16.05 4.14 -1.57
C SER A 84 14.86 3.56 -0.81
N THR A 85 15.15 2.84 0.28
CA THR A 85 14.19 2.62 1.36
C THR A 85 13.86 4.00 1.93
N ASP A 86 12.73 4.58 1.51
CA ASP A 86 12.26 5.88 2.01
C ASP A 86 11.66 5.64 3.40
N GLU A 87 12.53 5.56 4.42
CA GLU A 87 12.17 5.65 5.83
C GLU A 87 11.69 7.07 6.15
N ARG A 88 10.52 7.47 5.65
CA ARG A 88 9.85 8.66 6.17
C ARG A 88 9.18 8.31 7.50
N LYS A 89 9.96 8.50 8.56
CA LYS A 89 9.54 8.57 9.97
C LYS A 89 8.26 9.41 10.11
N THR A 90 7.27 8.81 10.76
CA THR A 90 6.15 9.53 11.39
C THR A 90 6.71 10.45 12.46
N ALA A 91 6.76 11.75 12.16
CA ALA A 91 6.94 12.80 13.14
C ALA A 91 5.58 13.50 13.33
N SER A 92 4.93 13.22 14.45
CA SER A 92 3.91 14.08 15.08
C SER A 92 3.93 13.74 16.57
N GLU A 93 4.74 14.48 17.33
CA GLU A 93 4.28 15.51 18.27
C GLU A 93 3.87 14.94 19.63
N THR A 94 4.75 15.09 20.63
CA THR A 94 4.39 15.54 21.99
C THR A 94 5.64 15.80 22.84
N SER A 95 6.04 17.07 22.93
CA SER A 95 6.66 17.71 24.10
C SER A 95 6.37 19.20 23.94
N SER A 96 6.01 20.01 24.92
CA SER A 96 5.76 19.89 26.36
C SER A 96 5.49 21.34 26.78
N GLU A 97 4.40 21.64 27.47
CA GLU A 97 4.32 22.89 28.25
C GLU A 97 3.73 22.56 29.62
N ASP A 98 4.65 22.40 30.58
CA ASP A 98 4.43 22.58 32.01
C ASP A 98 4.88 24.00 32.33
N THR A 99 3.98 24.87 32.76
CA THR A 99 4.28 26.09 33.52
C THR A 99 3.05 26.43 34.36
N THR A 100 3.11 26.01 35.61
CA THR A 100 2.63 26.70 36.81
C THR A 100 1.64 27.85 36.62
N ASP A 101 0.39 27.64 37.03
CA ASP A 101 -0.44 28.71 37.57
C ASP A 101 -0.96 28.35 38.97
N LYS A 102 -0.43 29.11 39.92
CA LYS A 102 -0.84 29.24 41.31
C LYS A 102 -1.97 30.24 41.30
N ILE A 103 -3.19 29.90 41.73
CA ILE A 103 -4.18 30.76 42.43
C ILE A 103 -5.52 30.00 42.58
N MET A 104 -6.00 29.97 43.85
CA MET A 104 -7.34 29.62 44.36
C MET A 104 -7.56 28.24 45.00
N SER A 105 -7.45 28.33 46.33
CA SER A 105 -8.09 27.57 47.43
C SER A 105 -7.47 26.26 47.93
#